data_AF-A0A382I0I6-F1
#
_entry.id   AF-A0A382I0I6-F1
#
_cell.length_a   1.000
_cell.length_b   1.000
_cell.length_c   1.000
_cell.angle_alpha   90.00
_cell.angle_beta   90.00
_cell.angle_gamma   90.00
#
_symmetry.space_group_name_H-M   'P 1'
#
loop_
_entity.id
_entity.type
_entity.pdbx_description
1 polymer ?
#
loop_
_entity_poly.entity_id
_entity_poly.type
_entity_poly.pdbx_seq_one_letter_code
_entity_poly.pdbx_strand_id
1 'polypeptide(L)' 'MNSKEFSLIIEDIVKRHKDMSYVDAIVKYCEENTIEVETTARLITKQLKEKIQHQSAQLNLLKGGKPGVLP' A
#
# COMPACT_ATOMS: atom_id res chain seq x y z
N MET A 1 -17.20 -0.35 7.69
CA MET A 1 -15.80 0.12 7.83
C MET A 1 -15.67 1.43 7.04
N ASN A 2 -15.19 2.52 7.65
CA ASN A 2 -15.13 3.84 7.02
C ASN A 2 -13.74 4.09 6.42
N SER A 3 -13.63 4.90 5.37
CA SER A 3 -12.38 5.17 4.65
C SER A 3 -11.27 5.77 5.54
N LYS A 4 -11.65 6.51 6.59
CA LYS A 4 -10.70 7.07 7.58
C LYS A 4 -10.08 5.98 8.45
N GLU A 5 -10.92 5.10 9.01
CA GLU A 5 -10.47 3.95 9.82
C GLU A 5 -9.54 3.05 9.02
N PHE A 6 -9.89 2.78 7.76
CA PHE A 6 -9.05 2.01 6.86
C PHE A 6 -7.67 2.65 6.66
N SER A 7 -7.62 3.96 6.42
CA SER A 7 -6.35 4.68 6.24
C SER A 7 -5.47 4.60 7.49
N LEU A 8 -6.08 4.72 8.68
CA LEU A 8 -5.37 4.66 9.95
C LEU A 8 -4.77 3.28 10.20
N ILE A 9 -5.53 2.22 9.92
CA ILE A 9 -5.06 0.83 10.09
C ILE A 9 -3.89 0.54 9.16
N ILE A 10 -3.98 0.94 7.89
CA ILE A 10 -2.88 0.74 6.94
C ILE A 10 -1.63 1.51 7.38
N GLU A 11 -1.77 2.77 7.83
CA GLU A 11 -0.62 3.52 8.37
C GLU A 11 0.00 2.86 9.59
N ASP A 12 -0.81 2.26 10.46
CA ASP A 12 -0.35 1.54 11.65
C ASP A 12 0.40 0.24 11.28
N ILE A 13 -0.06 -0.50 10.26
CA ILE A 13 0.63 -1.67 9.72
C ILE A 13 1.96 -1.29 9.07
N VAL A 14 1.99 -0.24 8.25
CA VAL A 14 3.22 0.28 7.63
C VAL A 14 4.20 0.82 8.68
N LYS A 15 3.71 1.41 9.77
CA LYS A 15 4.57 1.84 10.89
C LYS A 15 5.15 0.66 11.67
N ARG A 16 4.36 -0.39 11.89
CA ARG A 16 4.83 -1.63 12.54
C ARG A 16 5.86 -2.38 11.68
N HIS A 17 5.65 -2.39 10.36
CA HIS A 17 6.56 -3.04 9.41
C HIS A 17 7.28 -1.97 8.58
N LYS A 18 8.44 -1.54 9.08
CA LYS A 18 9.25 -0.43 8.54
C LYS A 18 9.66 -0.60 7.05
N ASP A 19 9.64 -1.83 6.55
CA ASP A 19 9.98 -2.20 5.16
C ASP A 19 8.74 -2.58 4.31
N MET A 20 7.52 -2.42 4.84
CA MET A 20 6.30 -2.83 4.17
C MET A 20 5.69 -1.68 3.36
N SER A 21 5.45 -1.94 2.08
CA SER A 21 4.75 -0.99 1.21
C SER A 21 3.26 -0.92 1.57
N TYR A 22 2.59 0.18 1.22
CA TYR A 22 1.14 0.32 1.39
C TYR A 22 0.37 -0.84 0.73
N VAL A 23 0.87 -1.37 -0.39
CA VAL A 23 0.26 -2.53 -1.08
C VAL A 23 0.30 -3.77 -0.21
N ASP A 24 1.45 -4.04 0.39
CA ASP A 24 1.70 -5.23 1.19
C ASP A 24 0.94 -5.15 2.53
N ALA A 25 0.88 -3.96 3.13
CA ALA A 25 0.04 -3.69 4.29
C ALA A 25 -1.46 -3.92 4.01
N ILE A 26 -1.93 -3.58 2.80
CA ILE A 26 -3.33 -3.83 2.39
C ILE A 26 -3.58 -5.32 2.22
N VAL A 27 -2.68 -6.06 1.57
CA VAL A 27 -2.80 -7.52 1.41
C VAL A 27 -2.80 -8.20 2.76
N LYS A 28 -1.89 -7.83 3.67
CA LYS A 28 -1.85 -8.33 5.05
C LYS A 28 -3.14 -8.07 5.81
N TYR A 29 -3.67 -6.85 5.72
CA TYR A 29 -4.94 -6.51 6.36
C TYR A 29 -6.10 -7.35 5.80
N CYS A 30 -6.09 -7.57 4.50
CA CYS A 30 -7.06 -8.40 3.77
C CYS A 30 -7.03 -9.86 4.27
N GLU A 31 -5.83 -10.43 4.42
CA GLU A 31 -5.64 -11.79 4.95
C GLU A 31 -6.06 -11.91 6.42
N GLU A 32 -5.63 -10.98 7.29
CA GLU A 32 -5.92 -11.05 8.73
C GLU A 32 -7.41 -10.85 9.05
N ASN A 33 -8.12 -10.06 8.25
CA ASN A 33 -9.55 -9.81 8.46
C ASN A 33 -10.43 -10.69 7.57
N THR A 34 -9.86 -11.58 6.75
CA THR A 34 -10.59 -12.42 5.79
C THR A 34 -11.50 -11.60 4.87
N ILE A 35 -11.05 -10.40 4.49
CA ILE A 35 -11.79 -9.50 3.60
C ILE A 35 -11.38 -9.86 2.17
N GLU A 36 -12.27 -9.75 1.19
CA GLU A 36 -11.87 -9.89 -0.21
C GLU A 36 -11.15 -8.63 -0.71
N VAL A 37 -10.06 -8.82 -1.46
CA VAL A 37 -9.24 -7.73 -2.03
C VAL A 37 -10.09 -6.75 -2.84
N GLU A 38 -11.16 -7.24 -3.47
CA GLU A 38 -12.10 -6.43 -4.25
C GLU A 38 -12.91 -5.46 -3.37
N THR A 39 -13.27 -5.88 -2.16
CA THR A 39 -13.96 -5.06 -1.16
C THR A 39 -13.00 -4.04 -0.56
N THR A 40 -11.77 -4.47 -0.28
CA THR A 40 -10.71 -3.59 0.20
C THR A 40 -10.38 -2.51 -0.85
N ALA A 41 -10.29 -2.89 -2.13
CA ALA A 41 -10.07 -1.98 -3.25
C ALA A 41 -11.17 -0.94 -3.44
N ARG A 42 -12.43 -1.25 -3.06
CA ARG A 42 -13.53 -0.28 -3.01
C ARG A 42 -13.42 0.69 -1.83
N LEU A 43 -12.80 0.27 -0.72
CA LEU A 43 -12.56 1.13 0.45
C LEU A 43 -11.34 2.05 0.28
N ILE A 44 -10.39 1.68 -0.58
CA ILE A 44 -9.24 2.52 -0.95
C ILE A 44 -9.77 3.79 -1.63
N THR A 45 -9.63 4.92 -0.95
CA THR A 45 -9.93 6.23 -1.53
C THR A 45 -8.92 6.58 -2.60
N LYS A 46 -9.28 7.51 -3.51
CA LYS A 46 -8.35 8.05 -4.53
C LYS A 46 -6.98 8.42 -3.94
N GLN A 47 -6.99 9.02 -2.75
CA GLN A 47 -5.78 9.46 -2.05
C GLN A 47 -4.85 8.29 -1.68
N LEU A 48 -5.39 7.18 -1.19
CA LEU A 48 -4.58 6.03 -0.80
C LEU A 48 -4.04 5.28 -2.03
N LYS A 49 -4.81 5.22 -3.12
CA LYS A 49 -4.37 4.67 -4.40
C LYS A 49 -3.20 5.46 -5.00
N GLU A 50 -3.25 6.78 -4.89
CA GLU A 50 -2.18 7.67 -5.33
C GLU A 50 -0.92 7.53 -4.46
N LYS A 51 -1.07 7.41 -3.12
CA LYS A 51 0.04 7.09 -2.21
C LYS A 51 0.72 5.77 -2.57
N ILE A 52 -0.07 4.73 -2.88
CA ILE A 52 0.43 3.42 -3.31
C ILE A 52 1.22 3.52 -4.63
N GLN A 53 0.67 4.19 -5.64
CA GLN A 53 1.36 4.39 -6.92
C GLN A 53 2.64 5.18 -6.73
N HIS A 54 2.61 6.24 -5.91
CA HIS A 54 3.78 7.07 -5.65
C HIS A 54 4.87 6.28 -4.92
N GLN A 55 4.51 5.50 -3.90
CA GLN A 55 5.47 4.66 -3.18
C GLN A 55 6.03 3.55 -4.08
N SER A 56 5.20 2.91 -4.91
CA SER A 56 5.63 1.87 -5.87
C SER A 56 6.54 2.44 -6.95
N ALA A 57 6.30 3.68 -7.38
CA ALA A 57 7.17 4.41 -8.31
C ALA A 57 8.50 4.81 -7.66
N GLN A 58 8.49 5.19 -6.38
CA GLN A 58 9.73 5.50 -5.64
C GLN A 58 10.60 4.27 -5.36
N LEU A 59 9.97 3.12 -5.10
CA LEU A 59 10.65 1.86 -4.82
C LEU A 59 11.21 1.15 -6.06
N ASN A 60 11.18 1.78 -7.26
CA ASN A 60 11.64 1.18 -8.53
C ASN A 60 10.99 -0.18 -8.87
N LEU A 61 9.83 -0.50 -8.27
CA LEU A 61 9.08 -1.75 -8.51
C LEU A 61 8.32 -1.73 -9.85
N LEU A 62 8.18 -0.57 -10.48
CA LEU A 62 7.65 -0.41 -11.83
C LEU A 62 8.82 -0.42 -12.83
N LYS A 63 8.74 -1.28 -13.85
CA LYS A 63 9.71 -1.38 -14.95
C LYS A 63 9.80 -0.01 -15.65
N GLY A 64 10.84 0.76 -15.33
CA GLY A 64 10.96 2.20 -15.65
C GLY A 64 11.68 3.01 -14.57
N GLY A 65 11.95 2.42 -13.41
CA GLY A 65 12.85 2.96 -12.41
C GLY A 65 14.24 3.28 -12.98
N LYS A 66 14.75 4.48 -12.64
CA LYS A 66 16.00 5.09 -13.13
C LYS A 66 17.10 4.02 -13.26
N PRO A 67 17.83 3.92 -14.39
CA PRO A 67 18.91 2.95 -14.51
C PRO A 67 19.86 3.19 -13.34
N GLY A 68 20.07 2.15 -12.53
CA GLY A 68 21.06 2.21 -11.47
C GLY A 68 22.39 2.55 -12.12
N VAL A 69 22.90 3.75 -11.86
CA VAL A 69 24.27 4.08 -12.21
C VAL A 69 25.12 3.30 -11.23
N LEU A 70 25.64 2.16 -11.71
CA LEU A 70 26.70 1.43 -11.06
C LEU A 70 27.90 2.37 -10.92
N PRO A 71 28.50 2.51 -9.72
CA PRO A 71 29.78 3.21 -9.53
C PRO A 71 30.91 2.64 -10.39
#